data_AF-A0A941KWU2-F1
#
_entry.id   AF-A0A941KWU2-F1
#
_cell.length_a   1.000
_cell.length_b   1.000
_cell.length_c   1.000
_cell.angle_alpha   90.00
_cell.angle_beta   90.00
_cell.angle_gamma   90.00
#
_symmetry.space_group_name_H-M   'P 1'
#
loop_
_entity.id
_entity.type
_entity.pdbx_description
1 polymer ?
#
loop_
_entity_poly.entity_id
_entity_poly.type
_entity_poly.pdbx_seq_one_letter_code
_entity_poly.pdbx_strand_id
1 'polypeptide(L)'
;MFQDMSKVLSQSMGPFKELVNIQTRMLEELTRQQMECTKACIDATVAQTRQMQNCTSADELIRSQQEYAVQLEETLKQANDRNMKALHEARESVERLAEDAFDAFAPKR
;
A
#
# COMPACT_ATOMS: atom_id res chain seq x y z
N MET A 1 3.82 -38.67 -19.61
CA MET A 1 4.19 -37.35 -20.19
C MET A 1 3.02 -36.37 -20.23
N PHE A 2 1.98 -36.52 -21.06
CA PHE A 2 0.85 -35.55 -21.10
C PHE A 2 -0.01 -35.57 -19.82
N GLN A 3 -0.22 -36.76 -19.24
CA GLN A 3 -0.92 -36.94 -17.96
C GLN A 3 -0.11 -36.36 -16.79
N ASP A 4 1.22 -36.52 -16.80
CA ASP A 4 2.11 -35.93 -15.79
C ASP A 4 2.18 -34.41 -15.90
N MET A 5 2.23 -33.86 -17.13
CA MET A 5 2.14 -32.42 -17.35
C MET A 5 0.80 -31.85 -16.89
N SER A 6 -0.33 -32.54 -17.13
CA SER A 6 -1.64 -32.11 -16.65
C SER A 6 -1.74 -32.11 -15.11
N LYS A 7 -1.08 -33.07 -14.45
CA LYS A 7 -1.02 -33.17 -12.98
C LYS A 7 -0.13 -32.10 -12.36
N VAL A 8 1.03 -31.83 -12.95
CA VAL A 8 1.92 -30.72 -12.57
C VAL A 8 1.22 -29.37 -12.81
N LEU A 9 0.51 -29.23 -13.93
CA LEU A 9 -0.27 -28.03 -14.22
C LEU A 9 -1.37 -27.83 -13.16
N SER A 10 -2.16 -28.85 -12.83
CA SER A 10 -3.20 -28.74 -11.80
C SER A 10 -2.64 -28.45 -10.40
N GLN A 11 -1.47 -28.98 -10.07
CA GLN A 11 -0.76 -28.69 -8.82
C GLN A 11 -0.17 -27.27 -8.80
N SER A 12 0.27 -26.76 -9.94
CA SER A 12 0.82 -25.40 -10.05
C SER A 12 -0.24 -24.28 -10.00
N MET A 13 -1.50 -24.58 -10.38
CA MET A 13 -2.59 -23.58 -10.39
C MET A 13 -2.98 -23.07 -8.98
N GLY A 14 -2.78 -23.86 -7.92
CA GLY A 14 -3.06 -23.46 -6.54
C GLY A 14 -2.19 -22.27 -6.11
N PRO A 15 -0.85 -22.42 -6.12
CA PRO A 15 0.07 -21.33 -5.83
C PRO A 15 -0.12 -20.10 -6.73
N PHE A 16 -0.41 -20.28 -8.03
CA PHE A 16 -0.70 -19.13 -8.89
C PHE A 16 -1.95 -18.36 -8.45
N LYS A 17 -3.03 -19.05 -8.07
CA LYS A 17 -4.23 -18.41 -7.56
C LYS A 17 -3.97 -17.66 -6.26
N GLU A 18 -3.14 -18.24 -5.39
CA GLU A 18 -2.76 -17.64 -4.12
C GLU A 18 -1.88 -16.39 -4.29
N LEU A 19 -0.92 -16.44 -5.22
CA LEU A 19 -0.13 -15.29 -5.64
C LEU A 19 -1.00 -14.14 -6.13
N VAL A 20 -1.94 -14.43 -7.04
CA VAL A 20 -2.88 -13.42 -7.56
C VAL A 20 -3.71 -12.82 -6.42
N ASN A 21 -4.21 -13.64 -5.49
CA ASN A 21 -4.97 -13.13 -4.34
C ASN A 21 -4.13 -12.21 -3.44
N ILE A 22 -2.86 -12.55 -3.18
CA ILE A 22 -1.94 -11.70 -2.41
C ILE A 22 -1.76 -10.35 -3.10
N GLN A 23 -1.49 -10.35 -4.41
CA GLN A 23 -1.30 -9.13 -5.19
C GLN A 23 -2.57 -8.29 -5.25
N THR A 24 -3.74 -8.90 -5.44
CA THR A 24 -5.03 -8.20 -5.45
C THR A 24 -5.28 -7.50 -4.12
N ARG A 25 -5.11 -8.21 -2.99
CA ARG A 25 -5.28 -7.62 -1.65
C ARG A 25 -4.33 -6.45 -1.41
N MET A 26 -3.07 -6.59 -1.80
CA MET A 26 -2.08 -5.52 -1.71
C MET A 26 -2.51 -4.29 -2.51
N LEU A 27 -2.95 -4.46 -3.76
CA LEU A 27 -3.40 -3.36 -4.61
C LEU A 27 -4.65 -2.68 -4.08
N GLU A 28 -5.63 -3.45 -3.57
CA GLU A 28 -6.83 -2.90 -2.93
C GLU A 28 -6.47 -2.07 -1.70
N GLU A 29 -5.59 -2.58 -0.85
CA GLU A 29 -5.15 -1.89 0.36
C GLU A 29 -4.37 -0.61 0.03
N LEU A 30 -3.42 -0.67 -0.90
CA LEU A 30 -2.69 0.52 -1.37
C LEU A 30 -3.63 1.57 -1.97
N THR A 31 -4.60 1.14 -2.78
CA THR A 31 -5.57 2.06 -3.39
C THR A 31 -6.43 2.74 -2.32
N ARG A 32 -6.89 1.97 -1.32
CA ARG A 32 -7.64 2.53 -0.18
C ARG A 32 -6.81 3.58 0.55
N GLN A 33 -5.57 3.26 0.89
CA GLN A 33 -4.67 4.16 1.62
C GLN A 33 -4.36 5.43 0.81
N GLN A 34 -4.17 5.33 -0.50
CA GLN A 34 -3.98 6.48 -1.39
C GLN A 34 -5.22 7.37 -1.48
N MET A 35 -6.43 6.79 -1.51
CA MET A 35 -7.67 7.55 -1.48
C MET A 35 -7.85 8.29 -0.14
N GLU A 36 -7.54 7.64 0.98
CA GLU A 36 -7.57 8.28 2.31
C GLU A 36 -6.59 9.45 2.40
N CYS A 37 -5.35 9.25 1.95
CA CYS A 37 -4.34 10.32 1.88
C CYS A 37 -4.82 11.48 1.00
N THR A 38 -5.35 11.18 -0.19
CA THR A 38 -5.86 12.19 -1.12
C THR A 38 -6.98 13.02 -0.48
N LYS A 39 -7.92 12.35 0.20
CA LYS A 39 -9.00 13.02 0.93
C LYS A 39 -8.44 13.92 2.03
N ALA A 40 -7.51 13.43 2.84
CA ALA A 40 -6.89 14.21 3.90
C ALA A 40 -6.17 15.45 3.37
N CYS A 41 -5.44 15.33 2.26
CA CYS A 41 -4.79 16.47 1.59
C CYS A 41 -5.80 17.51 1.10
N ILE A 42 -6.93 17.07 0.52
CA ILE A 42 -8.01 17.97 0.08
C ILE A 42 -8.62 18.69 1.29
N ASP A 43 -8.96 17.96 2.34
CA ASP A 43 -9.58 18.52 3.55
C ASP A 43 -8.65 19.54 4.21
N ALA A 44 -7.35 19.24 4.34
CA ALA A 44 -6.34 20.17 4.85
C ALA A 44 -6.21 21.43 3.98
N THR A 45 -6.26 21.28 2.65
CA THR A 45 -6.16 22.41 1.71
C THR A 45 -7.39 23.32 1.80
N VAL A 46 -8.58 22.74 1.95
CA VAL A 46 -9.83 23.49 2.16
C VAL A 46 -9.79 24.23 3.49
N ALA A 47 -9.30 23.58 4.56
CA ALA A 47 -9.12 24.21 5.87
C ALA A 47 -8.13 25.39 5.80
N GLN A 48 -6.97 25.19 5.16
CA GLN A 48 -5.96 26.22 4.95
C GLN A 48 -6.53 27.42 4.19
N THR A 49 -7.30 27.17 3.12
CA THR A 49 -7.95 28.24 2.34
C THR A 49 -8.88 29.09 3.22
N ARG A 50 -9.65 28.46 4.13
CA ARG A 50 -10.52 29.19 5.07
C ARG A 50 -9.71 29.97 6.10
N GLN A 51 -8.62 29.41 6.61
CA GLN A 51 -7.76 30.07 7.59
C GLN A 51 -7.05 31.30 7.00
N MET A 52 -6.60 31.21 5.75
CA MET A 52 -5.97 32.32 5.04
C MET A 52 -6.90 33.53 4.87
N GLN A 53 -8.22 33.32 4.71
CA GLN A 53 -9.20 34.42 4.61
C GLN A 53 -9.31 35.25 5.89
N ASN A 54 -8.91 34.69 7.03
CA ASN A 54 -8.95 35.34 8.33
C ASN A 54 -7.60 35.96 8.73
N CYS A 55 -6.53 35.75 7.95
CA CYS A 55 -5.23 36.32 8.24
C CYS A 55 -5.25 37.84 7.97
N THR A 56 -4.77 38.62 8.92
CA THR A 56 -4.78 40.09 8.85
C THR A 56 -3.41 40.70 8.57
N SER A 57 -2.36 39.87 8.61
CA SER A 57 -0.98 40.28 8.37
C SER A 57 -0.20 39.23 7.60
N ALA A 58 0.93 39.66 7.01
CA ALA A 58 1.86 38.77 6.32
C ALA A 58 2.46 37.72 7.27
N ASP A 59 2.80 38.09 8.51
CA ASP A 59 3.36 37.15 9.49
C ASP A 59 2.37 36.04 9.88
N GLU A 60 1.10 36.38 10.07
CA GLU A 60 0.04 35.38 10.32
C GLU A 60 -0.12 34.42 9.15
N LEU A 61 -0.07 34.94 7.92
CA LEU A 61 -0.16 34.14 6.71
C LEU A 61 1.02 33.18 6.57
N ILE A 62 2.25 33.65 6.82
CA ILE A 62 3.46 32.82 6.76
C ILE A 62 3.39 31.71 7.81
N ARG A 63 3.00 32.04 9.05
CA ARG A 63 2.85 31.05 10.11
C ARG A 63 1.81 29.99 9.75
N SER A 64 0.65 30.42 9.23
CA SER A 64 -0.40 29.49 8.79
C SER A 64 0.07 28.59 7.65
N GLN A 65 0.84 29.10 6.68
CA GLN A 65 1.43 28.26 5.63
C GLN A 65 2.42 27.23 6.18
N GLN A 66 3.25 27.61 7.15
CA GLN A 66 4.20 26.68 7.78
C GLN A 66 3.48 25.55 8.52
N GLU A 67 2.45 25.88 9.29
CA GLU A 67 1.62 24.89 9.99
C GLU A 67 0.97 23.90 9.01
N TYR A 68 0.39 24.41 7.92
CA TYR A 68 -0.18 23.57 6.87
C TYR A 68 0.86 22.67 6.21
N ALA A 69 2.05 23.19 5.91
CA ALA A 69 3.13 22.41 5.31
C ALA A 69 3.56 21.25 6.21
N VAL A 70 3.70 21.49 7.53
CA VAL A 70 4.03 20.44 8.52
C VAL A 70 2.94 19.38 8.58
N GLN A 71 1.67 19.78 8.62
CA GLN A 71 0.54 18.82 8.66
C GLN A 71 0.46 17.98 7.38
N LEU A 72 0.70 18.59 6.22
CA LEU A 72 0.70 17.88 4.94
C LEU A 72 1.87 16.89 4.88
N GLU A 73 3.06 17.30 5.31
CA GLU A 73 4.23 16.43 5.38
C GLU A 73 3.98 15.22 6.29
N GLU A 74 3.41 15.44 7.48
CA GLU A 74 3.07 14.35 8.39
C GLU A 74 2.05 13.39 7.78
N THR A 75 1.01 13.92 7.13
CA THR A 75 -0.01 13.11 6.44
C THR A 75 0.62 12.22 5.37
N LEU A 76 1.51 12.80 4.55
CA LEU A 76 2.21 12.08 3.49
C LEU A 76 3.16 11.02 4.05
N LYS A 77 3.90 11.32 5.13
CA LYS A 77 4.77 10.35 5.81
C LYS A 77 3.97 9.16 6.34
N GLN A 78 2.87 9.42 7.04
CA GLN A 78 2.02 8.36 7.58
C GLN A 78 1.40 7.49 6.47
N ALA A 79 0.95 8.10 5.37
CA ALA A 79 0.45 7.37 4.22
C ALA A 79 1.54 6.49 3.57
N ASN A 80 2.76 7.03 3.43
CA ASN A 80 3.90 6.28 2.93
C ASN A 80 4.26 5.09 3.83
N ASP A 81 4.30 5.27 5.15
CA ASP A 81 4.62 4.20 6.10
C ASP A 81 3.60 3.05 6.00
N ARG A 82 2.31 3.38 5.87
CA ARG A 82 1.25 2.38 5.65
C ARG A 82 1.41 1.65 4.31
N ASN A 83 1.73 2.37 3.24
CA ASN A 83 1.96 1.76 1.93
C ASN A 83 3.16 0.81 1.97
N MET A 84 4.27 1.23 2.59
CA MET A 84 5.47 0.40 2.73
C MET A 84 5.21 -0.85 3.56
N LYS A 85 4.39 -0.73 4.61
CA LYS A 85 3.94 -1.88 5.39
C LYS A 85 3.13 -2.87 4.55
N ALA A 86 2.13 -2.40 3.81
CA ALA A 86 1.31 -3.26 2.95
C ALA A 86 2.15 -3.97 1.88
N LEU A 87 3.14 -3.28 1.29
CA LEU A 87 4.10 -3.88 0.37
C LEU A 87 4.98 -4.94 1.03
N HIS A 88 5.47 -4.69 2.25
CA HIS A 88 6.29 -5.66 2.99
C HIS A 88 5.51 -6.93 3.33
N GLU A 89 4.28 -6.78 3.85
CA GLU A 89 3.42 -7.92 4.18
C GLU A 89 3.08 -8.77 2.95
N ALA A 90 2.84 -8.11 1.81
CA ALA A 90 2.65 -8.80 0.54
C ALA A 90 3.91 -9.54 0.09
N ARG A 91 5.09 -8.90 0.18
CA ARG A 91 6.38 -9.53 -0.15
C ARG A 91 6.61 -10.79 0.70
N GLU A 92 6.48 -10.68 2.02
CA GLU A 92 6.67 -11.82 2.93
C GLU A 92 5.68 -12.96 2.65
N SER A 93 4.45 -12.63 2.25
CA SER A 93 3.45 -13.63 1.89
C SER A 93 3.82 -14.35 0.58
N VAL A 94 4.38 -13.63 -0.39
CA VAL A 94 4.89 -14.20 -1.64
C VAL A 94 6.13 -15.06 -1.39
N GLU A 95 7.05 -14.62 -0.53
CA GLU A 95 8.24 -15.38 -0.13
C GLU A 95 7.84 -16.71 0.52
N ARG A 96 6.91 -16.68 1.48
CA ARG A 96 6.36 -17.89 2.11
C ARG A 96 5.69 -18.82 1.10
N LEU A 97 4.88 -18.28 0.19
CA LEU A 97 4.26 -19.08 -0.85
C LEU A 97 5.30 -19.75 -1.77
N ALA A 98 6.39 -19.06 -2.07
CA ALA A 98 7.49 -19.64 -2.84
C ALA A 98 8.21 -20.75 -2.07
N GLU A 99 8.53 -20.53 -0.78
CA GLU A 99 9.12 -21.54 0.10
C GLU A 99 8.24 -22.80 0.20
N ASP A 100 6.94 -22.64 0.47
CA ASP A 100 5.98 -23.74 0.56
C ASP A 100 5.88 -24.53 -0.76
N ALA A 101 5.91 -23.83 -1.89
CA ALA A 101 5.94 -24.47 -3.20
C ALA A 101 7.24 -25.26 -3.40
N PHE A 102 8.40 -24.69 -3.07
CA PHE A 102 9.69 -25.38 -3.16
C PHE A 102 9.75 -26.63 -2.29
N ASP A 103 9.28 -26.57 -1.04
CA ASP A 103 9.22 -27.71 -0.12
C ASP A 103 8.26 -28.80 -0.61
N ALA A 104 7.14 -28.43 -1.22
CA ALA A 104 6.21 -29.38 -1.82
C ALA A 104 6.80 -30.14 -3.03
N PHE A 105 7.74 -29.54 -3.74
CA PHE A 105 8.44 -30.15 -4.89
C PHE A 105 9.81 -30.75 -4.54
N ALA A 106 10.33 -30.51 -3.32
CA ALA A 106 11.60 -31.07 -2.87
C ALA A 106 11.46 -32.59 -2.59
N PRO A 107 12.41 -33.43 -3.05
CA PRO A 107 12.38 -34.86 -2.80
C PRO A 107 12.55 -35.14 -1.30
N LYS A 108 11.57 -35.81 -0.68
CA LYS A 108 11.70 -36.29 0.70
C LYS A 108 12.83 -37.31 0.76
N ARG A 109 13.85 -37.04 1.58
CA ARG A 109 14.94 -37.98 1.88
C ARG A 109 14.42 -39.21 2.63
#